data_AF-A0A258BL17-F1
#
_entry.id   AF-A0A258BL17-F1
#
_cell.length_a   1.000
_cell.length_b   1.000
_cell.length_c   1.000
_cell.angle_alpha   90.00
_cell.angle_beta   90.00
_cell.angle_gamma   90.00
#
_symmetry.space_group_name_H-M   'P 1'
#
loop_
_entity.id
_entity.type
_entity.pdbx_description
1 polymer ?
#
loop_
_entity_poly.entity_id
_entity_poly.type
_entity_poly.pdbx_seq_one_letter_code
_entity_poly.pdbx_strand_id
1 'polypeptide(L)'
;MGKYSYTSTFDNNSQDIEIEDASEFYSAINRSTLTHQLSDTRPYVYWTLEIYDKANGIKGGGGLGVLAADTRRVAEKLEVPFVVVTPFYRSESHQSITDMSQTEYSETASPQDYGFEYIDEVSVKTAGFPDASLSIFQKTLGSTQFITISEPNFGQLYESDGSGDHRLYQQVALGFGGYQALKRVGVKPAVIQLNETATIFAAIARLDELCANGMN
;
A
#
# COMPACT_ATOMS: atom_id res chain seq x y z
N MET A 1 -14.34 6.61 -47.30
CA MET A 1 -13.02 6.20 -46.77
C MET A 1 -12.15 7.46 -46.71
N GLY A 2 -12.14 8.16 -45.57
CA GLY A 2 -11.36 9.38 -45.41
C GLY A 2 -9.90 9.04 -45.08
N LYS A 3 -8.96 9.53 -45.88
CA LYS A 3 -7.53 9.42 -45.57
C LYS A 3 -7.19 10.42 -44.47
N TYR A 4 -6.87 9.94 -43.28
CA TYR A 4 -6.25 10.76 -42.25
C TYR A 4 -4.86 11.19 -42.73
N SER A 5 -4.68 12.48 -42.98
CA SER A 5 -3.37 13.08 -43.22
C SER A 5 -2.83 13.58 -41.88
N TYR A 6 -1.81 12.91 -41.35
CA TYR A 6 -1.06 13.44 -40.23
C TYR A 6 -0.21 14.60 -40.74
N THR A 7 -0.54 15.83 -40.35
CA THR A 7 0.35 16.98 -40.51
C THR A 7 1.47 16.85 -39.48
N SER A 8 2.64 16.36 -39.91
CA SER A 8 3.85 16.40 -39.10
C SER A 8 4.46 17.80 -39.21
N THR A 9 4.16 18.65 -38.25
CA THR A 9 5.00 19.80 -37.93
C THR A 9 5.38 19.66 -36.47
N PHE A 10 6.26 18.71 -36.18
CA PHE A 10 7.10 18.82 -35.00
C PHE A 10 8.20 19.83 -35.36
N ASP A 11 8.13 21.02 -34.76
CA ASP A 11 9.25 21.95 -34.78
C ASP A 11 10.43 21.24 -34.11
N ASN A 12 11.48 20.98 -34.89
CA ASN A 12 12.78 20.44 -34.45
C ASN A 12 13.54 21.51 -33.65
N ASN A 13 12.96 21.93 -32.52
CA ASN A 13 13.66 22.64 -31.46
C ASN A 13 13.71 21.81 -30.17
N SER A 14 13.64 20.48 -30.33
CA SER A 14 14.10 19.55 -29.30
C SER A 14 15.61 19.72 -29.16
N GLN A 15 16.03 20.60 -28.24
CA GLN A 15 17.23 20.31 -27.49
C GLN A 15 17.10 18.85 -27.05
N ASP A 16 18.09 18.03 -27.37
CA ASP A 16 18.15 16.63 -26.97
C ASP A 16 18.05 16.61 -25.44
N ILE A 17 16.84 16.43 -24.92
CA ILE A 17 16.61 16.19 -23.50
C ILE A 17 17.36 14.90 -23.24
N GLU A 18 18.48 14.97 -22.53
CA GLU A 18 19.20 13.78 -22.10
C GLU A 18 18.22 12.99 -21.23
N ILE A 19 17.64 11.93 -21.80
CA ILE A 19 16.65 11.07 -21.14
C ILE A 19 17.19 10.48 -19.81
N GLU A 20 18.50 10.56 -19.59
CA GLU A 20 19.18 10.13 -18.37
C GLU A 20 19.05 11.11 -17.18
N ASP A 21 18.71 12.40 -17.40
CA ASP A 21 18.42 13.30 -16.30
C ASP A 21 16.92 13.33 -15.98
N ALA A 22 16.51 12.42 -15.09
CA ALA A 22 15.15 12.38 -14.56
C ALA A 22 14.69 13.74 -13.99
N SER A 23 15.62 14.60 -13.56
CA SER A 23 15.29 15.92 -13.03
C SER A 23 14.78 16.88 -14.09
N GLU A 24 15.30 16.80 -15.31
CA GLU A 24 14.85 17.61 -16.43
C GLU A 24 13.44 17.19 -16.86
N PHE A 25 13.19 15.88 -16.97
CA PHE A 25 11.85 15.34 -17.25
C PHE A 25 10.82 15.77 -16.21
N TYR A 26 11.14 15.58 -14.91
CA TYR A 26 10.22 15.96 -13.84
C TYR A 26 9.99 17.47 -13.76
N SER A 27 10.99 18.28 -14.07
CA SER A 27 10.84 19.73 -14.18
C SER A 27 9.92 20.11 -15.35
N ALA A 28 10.08 19.47 -16.51
CA ALA A 28 9.27 19.72 -17.70
C ALA A 28 7.77 19.44 -17.49
N ILE A 29 7.41 18.47 -16.62
CA ILE A 29 6.02 18.17 -16.26
C ILE A 29 5.53 18.87 -14.99
N ASN A 30 6.23 19.90 -14.51
CA ASN A 30 5.94 20.63 -13.26
C ASN A 30 5.86 19.73 -12.01
N ARG A 31 6.71 18.70 -11.95
CA ARG A 31 6.84 17.77 -10.83
C ARG A 31 8.28 17.69 -10.30
N SER A 32 9.01 18.80 -10.29
CA SER A 32 10.39 18.88 -9.79
C SER A 32 10.56 18.35 -8.36
N THR A 33 9.50 18.32 -7.55
CA THR A 33 9.47 17.70 -6.22
C THR A 33 9.68 16.19 -6.21
N LEU A 34 9.56 15.51 -7.36
CA LEU A 34 9.86 14.07 -7.51
C LEU A 34 11.35 13.78 -7.67
N THR A 35 12.19 14.81 -7.80
CA THR A 35 13.65 14.69 -7.83
C THR A 35 14.27 14.61 -6.43
N HIS A 36 13.46 14.85 -5.38
CA HIS A 36 13.95 14.78 -4.00
C HIS A 36 14.41 13.37 -3.65
N GLN A 37 15.59 13.27 -3.06
CA GLN A 37 16.13 12.02 -2.53
C GLN A 37 15.19 11.40 -1.49
N LEU A 38 15.16 10.07 -1.47
CA LEU A 38 14.47 9.31 -0.42
C LEU A 38 15.14 9.59 0.94
N SER A 39 14.32 9.64 1.97
CA SER A 39 14.77 9.77 3.37
C SER A 39 13.76 9.11 4.29
N ASP A 40 14.08 8.94 5.57
CA ASP A 40 13.16 8.36 6.56
C ASP A 40 11.83 9.12 6.66
N THR A 41 11.87 10.44 6.46
CA THR A 41 10.67 11.30 6.45
C THR A 41 10.00 11.39 5.09
N ARG A 42 10.73 11.03 4.02
CA ARG A 42 10.25 10.98 2.63
C ARG A 42 10.57 9.64 1.95
N PRO A 43 9.99 8.53 2.45
CA PRO A 43 10.36 7.20 2.00
C PRO A 43 9.62 6.79 0.73
N TYR A 44 10.06 5.67 0.17
CA TYR A 44 9.29 4.90 -0.80
C TYR A 44 8.19 4.14 -0.05
N VAL A 45 6.92 4.43 -0.34
CA VAL A 45 5.78 3.81 0.33
C VAL A 45 5.13 2.77 -0.57
N TYR A 46 5.18 1.51 -0.12
CA TYR A 46 4.65 0.35 -0.81
C TYR A 46 3.35 -0.12 -0.17
N TRP A 47 2.26 -0.02 -0.91
CA TRP A 47 0.94 -0.41 -0.48
C TRP A 47 0.63 -1.82 -0.96
N THR A 48 0.19 -2.69 -0.06
CA THR A 48 -0.19 -4.05 -0.44
C THR A 48 -1.17 -4.68 0.54
N LEU A 49 -2.07 -5.53 0.02
CA LEU A 49 -2.89 -6.40 0.85
C LEU A 49 -2.16 -7.65 1.32
N GLU A 50 -1.06 -8.04 0.66
CA GLU A 50 -0.34 -9.24 1.03
C GLU A 50 1.17 -9.09 0.93
N ILE A 51 1.86 -9.57 1.96
CA ILE A 51 3.31 -9.69 1.97
C ILE A 51 3.68 -10.90 2.81
N TYR A 52 4.45 -11.81 2.22
CA TYR A 52 4.78 -13.07 2.86
C TYR A 52 5.91 -12.87 3.89
N ASP A 53 5.52 -12.50 5.11
CA ASP A 53 6.43 -12.30 6.25
C ASP A 53 5.92 -12.98 7.52
N LYS A 54 5.88 -14.32 7.45
CA LYS A 54 5.38 -15.19 8.52
C LYS A 54 6.06 -14.97 9.88
N ALA A 55 7.35 -14.66 9.89
CA ALA A 55 8.09 -14.42 11.14
C ALA A 55 7.58 -13.18 11.90
N ASN A 56 6.89 -12.28 11.20
CA ASN A 56 6.31 -11.05 11.73
C ASN A 56 4.78 -11.07 11.72
N GLY A 57 4.15 -12.23 11.50
CA GLY A 57 2.68 -12.36 11.52
C GLY A 57 1.97 -11.66 10.36
N ILE A 58 2.71 -11.24 9.33
CA ILE A 58 2.10 -10.65 8.14
C ILE A 58 1.87 -11.74 7.10
N LYS A 59 0.62 -11.83 6.64
CA LYS A 59 0.16 -12.91 5.78
C LYS A 59 0.38 -12.61 4.29
N GLY A 60 0.79 -13.64 3.56
CA GLY A 60 0.71 -13.71 2.11
C GLY A 60 -0.06 -14.95 1.66
N GLY A 61 -0.85 -14.81 0.59
CA GLY A 61 -1.68 -15.86 0.00
C GLY A 61 -1.08 -16.47 -1.26
N GLY A 62 -0.16 -15.79 -1.95
CA GLY A 62 0.46 -16.34 -3.15
C GLY A 62 1.69 -15.57 -3.66
N GLY A 63 1.88 -15.59 -4.98
CA GLY A 63 3.05 -15.02 -5.64
C GLY A 63 3.20 -13.50 -5.50
N LEU A 64 2.09 -12.76 -5.38
CA LEU A 64 2.15 -11.31 -5.14
C LEU A 64 2.76 -11.01 -3.76
N GLY A 65 2.39 -11.77 -2.74
CA GLY A 65 2.93 -11.68 -1.40
C GLY A 65 4.40 -12.07 -1.32
N VAL A 66 4.83 -13.06 -2.11
CA VAL A 66 6.25 -13.41 -2.25
C VAL A 66 7.02 -12.27 -2.92
N LEU A 67 6.51 -11.73 -4.03
CA LEU A 67 7.13 -10.59 -4.72
C LEU A 67 7.22 -9.35 -3.82
N ALA A 68 6.18 -9.04 -3.06
CA ALA A 68 6.20 -7.95 -2.09
C ALA A 68 7.26 -8.17 -0.99
N ALA A 69 7.39 -9.41 -0.50
CA ALA A 69 8.38 -9.76 0.51
C ALA A 69 9.81 -9.64 -0.03
N ASP A 70 10.06 -10.08 -1.26
CA ASP A 70 11.36 -9.94 -1.90
C ASP A 70 11.69 -8.48 -2.21
N THR A 71 10.70 -7.70 -2.64
CA THR A 71 10.84 -6.24 -2.83
C THR A 71 11.27 -5.58 -1.51
N ARG A 72 10.62 -5.93 -0.39
CA ARG A 72 10.98 -5.43 0.95
C ARG A 72 12.41 -5.81 1.34
N ARG A 73 12.79 -7.07 1.16
CA ARG A 73 14.14 -7.57 1.51
C ARG A 73 15.24 -6.92 0.67
N VAL A 74 14.97 -6.68 -0.61
CA VAL A 74 15.89 -5.95 -1.49
C VAL A 74 16.01 -4.49 -1.04
N ALA A 75 14.89 -3.83 -0.74
CA ALA A 75 14.90 -2.47 -0.20
C ALA A 75 15.71 -2.37 1.10
N GLU A 76 15.53 -3.33 2.02
CA GLU A 76 16.31 -3.42 3.25
C GLU A 76 17.81 -3.60 2.99
N LYS A 77 18.19 -4.51 2.10
CA LYS A 77 19.60 -4.76 1.73
C LYS A 77 20.27 -3.54 1.10
N LEU A 78 19.51 -2.73 0.37
CA LEU A 78 19.98 -1.52 -0.29
C LEU A 78 19.85 -0.26 0.60
N GLU A 79 19.41 -0.43 1.86
CA GLU A 79 19.15 0.66 2.81
C GLU A 79 18.21 1.73 2.25
N VAL A 80 17.29 1.32 1.37
CA VAL A 80 16.25 2.22 0.86
C VAL A 80 15.31 2.56 2.02
N PRO A 81 15.03 3.84 2.29
CA PRO A 81 13.98 4.24 3.23
C PRO A 81 12.63 3.76 2.69
N PHE A 82 12.11 2.69 3.28
CA PHE A 82 10.99 1.93 2.73
C PHE A 82 9.90 1.77 3.77
N VAL A 83 8.65 2.05 3.38
CA VAL A 83 7.49 1.90 4.26
C VAL A 83 6.51 0.96 3.60
N VAL A 84 6.11 -0.09 4.31
CA VAL A 84 5.03 -0.98 3.89
C VAL A 84 3.75 -0.59 4.60
N VAL A 85 2.70 -0.28 3.84
CA VAL A 85 1.34 -0.07 4.36
C VAL A 85 0.49 -1.27 3.98
N THR A 86 0.06 -2.04 4.98
CA THR A 86 -0.62 -3.31 4.77
C THR A 86 -1.56 -3.63 5.94
N PRO A 87 -2.63 -4.43 5.77
CA PRO A 87 -3.41 -4.84 6.92
C PRO A 87 -2.66 -5.84 7.80
N PHE A 88 -2.96 -5.82 9.10
CA PHE A 88 -2.68 -6.96 9.97
C PHE A 88 -3.97 -7.78 10.11
N TYR A 89 -4.02 -8.93 9.47
CA TYR A 89 -5.18 -9.82 9.54
C TYR A 89 -5.29 -10.46 10.92
N ARG A 90 -6.50 -10.48 11.50
CA ARG A 90 -6.75 -10.99 12.85
C ARG A 90 -6.97 -12.50 12.90
N SER A 91 -7.14 -13.12 11.74
CA SER A 91 -7.28 -14.55 11.60
C SER A 91 -6.44 -15.04 10.43
N GLU A 92 -5.78 -16.18 10.62
CA GLU A 92 -4.98 -16.85 9.60
C GLU A 92 -5.60 -18.19 9.23
N SER A 93 -5.72 -18.46 7.93
CA SER A 93 -6.09 -19.79 7.42
C SER A 93 -4.86 -20.71 7.37
N HIS A 94 -5.10 -21.97 7.78
CA HIS A 94 -4.14 -23.06 7.81
C HIS A 94 -4.76 -24.28 7.13
N GLN A 95 -3.93 -24.99 6.37
CA GLN A 95 -4.31 -26.23 5.70
C GLN A 95 -3.77 -27.44 6.48
N SER A 96 -4.57 -28.49 6.60
CA SER A 96 -4.17 -29.80 7.08
C SER A 96 -4.71 -30.90 6.18
N ILE A 97 -3.99 -32.02 6.09
CA ILE A 97 -4.43 -33.22 5.38
C ILE A 97 -4.77 -34.30 6.41
N THR A 98 -6.03 -34.73 6.42
CA THR A 98 -6.52 -35.85 7.24
C THR A 98 -7.23 -36.84 6.31
N ASP A 99 -6.89 -38.12 6.40
CA ASP A 99 -7.49 -39.18 5.56
C ASP A 99 -7.50 -38.86 4.05
N MET A 100 -6.35 -38.39 3.53
CA MET A 100 -6.18 -37.96 2.12
C MET A 100 -7.10 -36.80 1.69
N SER A 101 -7.78 -36.15 2.62
CA SER A 101 -8.68 -35.03 2.37
C SER A 101 -8.13 -33.75 2.96
N GLN A 102 -8.27 -32.65 2.22
CA GLN A 102 -7.93 -31.33 2.71
C GLN A 102 -8.95 -30.86 3.74
N THR A 103 -8.43 -30.29 4.81
CA THR A 103 -9.19 -29.59 5.85
C THR A 103 -8.55 -28.23 6.09
N GLU A 104 -9.37 -27.25 6.44
CA GLU A 104 -8.95 -25.89 6.73
C GLU A 104 -9.37 -25.54 8.14
N TYR A 105 -8.49 -24.86 8.86
CA TYR A 105 -8.76 -24.31 10.17
C TYR A 105 -8.16 -22.92 10.27
N SER A 106 -8.59 -22.17 11.29
CA SER A 106 -8.15 -20.80 11.45
C SER A 106 -7.62 -20.55 12.85
N GLU A 107 -6.55 -19.79 12.91
CA GLU A 107 -5.92 -19.36 14.15
C GLU A 107 -6.08 -17.84 14.29
N THR A 108 -6.22 -17.36 15.52
CA THR A 108 -6.24 -15.92 15.80
C THR A 108 -4.82 -15.39 15.86
N ALA A 109 -4.59 -14.21 15.27
CA ALA A 109 -3.32 -13.51 15.31
C ALA A 109 -3.49 -12.11 15.92
N SER A 110 -2.50 -11.65 16.68
CA SER A 110 -2.46 -10.29 17.21
C SER A 110 -1.16 -9.57 16.83
N PRO A 111 -1.20 -8.29 16.41
CA PRO A 111 0.01 -7.52 16.11
C PRO A 111 1.03 -7.54 17.25
N GLN A 112 0.56 -7.46 18.49
CA GLN A 112 1.41 -7.43 19.69
C GLN A 112 2.19 -8.73 19.90
N ASP A 113 1.62 -9.88 19.54
CA ASP A 113 2.30 -11.18 19.64
C ASP A 113 3.53 -11.23 18.71
N TYR A 114 3.51 -10.42 17.66
CA TYR A 114 4.60 -10.25 16.70
C TYR A 114 5.41 -8.97 16.93
N GLY A 115 5.26 -8.32 18.08
CA GLY A 115 6.05 -7.15 18.47
C GLY A 115 5.73 -5.87 17.69
N PHE A 116 4.50 -5.74 17.18
CA PHE A 116 4.02 -4.47 16.66
C PHE A 116 3.55 -3.57 17.82
N GLU A 117 3.97 -2.32 17.78
CA GLU A 117 3.58 -1.29 18.74
C GLU A 117 2.28 -0.63 18.32
N TYR A 118 1.33 -0.48 19.24
CA TYR A 118 0.14 0.34 19.02
C TYR A 118 0.52 1.82 18.99
N ILE A 119 0.01 2.56 18.02
CA ILE A 119 0.31 3.98 17.84
C ILE A 119 -0.89 4.86 18.15
N ASP A 120 -1.99 4.62 17.44
CA ASP A 120 -3.18 5.45 17.49
C ASP A 120 -4.34 4.72 16.79
N GLU A 121 -5.47 5.40 16.66
CA GLU A 121 -6.64 4.93 15.95
C GLU A 121 -7.09 5.95 14.89
N VAL A 122 -7.62 5.45 13.78
CA VAL A 122 -8.23 6.26 12.73
C VAL A 122 -9.65 5.79 12.45
N SER A 123 -10.50 6.72 12.01
CA SER A 123 -11.89 6.44 11.64
C SER A 123 -12.07 6.58 10.13
N VAL A 124 -12.67 5.56 9.52
CA VAL A 124 -13.17 5.60 8.15
C VAL A 124 -14.68 5.76 8.18
N LYS A 125 -15.17 6.85 7.59
CA LYS A 125 -16.58 7.20 7.59
C LYS A 125 -17.29 6.63 6.37
N THR A 126 -18.45 6.04 6.59
CA THR A 126 -19.31 5.51 5.52
C THR A 126 -20.70 6.11 5.66
N ALA A 127 -21.20 6.75 4.59
CA ALA A 127 -22.49 7.41 4.63
C ALA A 127 -23.63 6.42 4.95
N GLY A 128 -24.40 6.70 6.00
CA GLY A 128 -25.51 5.85 6.44
C GLY A 128 -25.10 4.65 7.29
N PHE A 129 -23.83 4.51 7.65
CA PHE A 129 -23.31 3.45 8.51
C PHE A 129 -22.45 4.00 9.64
N PRO A 130 -22.24 3.24 10.73
CA PRO A 130 -21.28 3.62 11.76
C PRO A 130 -19.85 3.77 11.20
N ASP A 131 -19.09 4.65 11.84
CA ASP A 131 -17.67 4.82 11.58
C ASP A 131 -16.90 3.51 11.85
N ALA A 132 -16.04 3.13 10.90
CA ALA A 132 -15.12 2.02 11.08
C ALA A 132 -13.84 2.51 11.77
N SER A 133 -13.63 2.07 13.01
CA SER A 133 -12.43 2.32 13.78
C SER A 133 -11.34 1.31 13.39
N LEU A 134 -10.14 1.83 13.09
CA LEU A 134 -8.97 1.03 12.71
C LEU A 134 -7.80 1.42 13.61
N SER A 135 -7.28 0.43 14.34
CA SER A 135 -6.06 0.59 15.12
C SER A 135 -4.84 0.60 14.20
N ILE A 136 -3.91 1.50 14.49
CA ILE A 136 -2.63 1.63 13.81
C ILE A 136 -1.57 0.94 14.65
N PHE A 137 -0.81 0.07 14.01
CA PHE A 137 0.38 -0.51 14.60
C PHE A 137 1.60 -0.27 13.73
N GLN A 138 2.77 -0.20 14.35
CA GLN A 138 4.04 -0.07 13.64
C GLN A 138 5.05 -1.13 14.07
N LYS A 139 5.95 -1.47 13.15
CA LYS A 139 7.16 -2.25 13.46
C LYS A 139 8.26 -1.90 12.46
N THR A 140 9.47 -1.66 12.94
CA THR A 140 10.62 -1.40 12.07
C THR A 140 11.52 -2.64 11.99
N LEU A 141 11.85 -3.05 10.77
CA LEU A 141 12.77 -4.12 10.43
C LEU A 141 13.83 -3.58 9.47
N GLY A 142 15.07 -3.42 9.94
CA GLY A 142 16.13 -2.80 9.16
C GLY A 142 15.75 -1.38 8.71
N SER A 143 15.90 -1.07 7.42
CA SER A 143 15.45 0.20 6.83
C SER A 143 13.96 0.22 6.46
N THR A 144 13.21 -0.86 6.75
CA THR A 144 11.78 -0.93 6.46
C THR A 144 10.94 -0.65 7.70
N GLN A 145 9.98 0.26 7.59
CA GLN A 145 8.91 0.41 8.55
C GLN A 145 7.63 -0.24 8.02
N PHE A 146 7.04 -1.14 8.80
CA PHE A 146 5.67 -1.57 8.61
C PHE A 146 4.73 -0.63 9.35
N ILE A 147 3.69 -0.19 8.65
CA ILE A 147 2.53 0.48 9.21
C ILE A 147 1.35 -0.39 8.88
N THR A 148 0.72 -0.95 9.92
CA THR A 148 -0.43 -1.81 9.74
C THR A 148 -1.69 -1.19 10.29
N ILE A 149 -2.79 -1.40 9.58
CA ILE A 149 -4.13 -1.15 10.10
C ILE A 149 -4.81 -2.47 10.45
N SER A 150 -5.61 -2.48 11.51
CA SER A 150 -6.39 -3.65 11.90
C SER A 150 -7.54 -3.26 12.80
N GLU A 151 -8.58 -4.09 12.84
CA GLU A 151 -9.64 -4.07 13.85
C GLU A 151 -10.07 -5.50 14.18
N PRO A 152 -10.73 -5.77 15.32
CA PRO A 152 -11.03 -7.12 15.77
C PRO A 152 -11.71 -8.03 14.73
N ASN A 153 -12.60 -7.48 13.88
CA ASN A 153 -13.35 -8.24 12.88
C ASN A 153 -12.77 -8.13 11.46
N PHE A 154 -11.53 -7.65 11.31
CA PHE A 154 -10.88 -7.50 10.01
C PHE A 154 -10.71 -8.83 9.27
N GLY A 155 -10.68 -9.92 10.05
CA GLY A 155 -10.76 -11.28 9.55
C GLY A 155 -9.52 -11.75 8.81
N GLN A 156 -9.69 -12.49 7.71
CA GLN A 156 -8.61 -13.16 6.98
C GLN A 156 -8.23 -12.48 5.67
N LEU A 157 -7.00 -12.74 5.22
CA LEU A 157 -6.57 -12.38 3.88
C LEU A 157 -7.45 -13.09 2.83
N TYR A 158 -8.06 -12.30 1.93
CA TYR A 158 -9.01 -12.78 0.91
C TYR A 158 -10.25 -13.47 1.47
N GLU A 159 -10.71 -13.04 2.64
CA GLU A 159 -11.99 -13.51 3.17
C GLU A 159 -13.16 -13.08 2.27
N SER A 160 -14.17 -13.94 2.18
CA SER A 160 -15.32 -13.86 1.25
C SER A 160 -14.96 -14.04 -0.24
N ASP A 161 -15.97 -13.96 -1.10
CA ASP A 161 -15.77 -13.96 -2.55
C ASP A 161 -14.99 -12.70 -2.98
N GLY A 162 -14.32 -12.75 -4.14
CA GLY A 162 -13.51 -11.63 -4.63
C GLY A 162 -14.30 -10.33 -4.84
N SER A 163 -15.63 -10.41 -4.93
CA SER A 163 -16.59 -9.31 -5.07
C SER A 163 -17.38 -9.01 -3.80
N GLY A 164 -17.06 -9.65 -2.67
CA GLY A 164 -17.82 -9.51 -1.44
C GLY A 164 -17.66 -8.15 -0.76
N ASP A 165 -18.67 -7.75 0.00
CA ASP A 165 -18.68 -6.50 0.77
C ASP A 165 -17.49 -6.43 1.74
N HIS A 166 -17.11 -7.56 2.34
CA HIS A 166 -15.96 -7.62 3.25
C HIS A 166 -14.64 -7.41 2.51
N ARG A 167 -14.53 -7.92 1.28
CA ARG A 167 -13.35 -7.73 0.45
C ARG A 167 -13.20 -6.26 0.04
N LEU A 168 -14.30 -5.60 -0.29
CA LEU A 168 -14.33 -4.16 -0.53
C LEU A 168 -13.99 -3.38 0.74
N TYR A 169 -14.54 -3.78 1.89
CA TYR A 169 -14.23 -3.19 3.19
C TYR A 169 -12.73 -3.22 3.48
N GLN A 170 -12.05 -4.36 3.31
CA GLN A 170 -10.60 -4.46 3.52
C GLN A 170 -9.80 -3.51 2.62
N GLN A 171 -10.22 -3.33 1.36
CA GLN A 171 -9.58 -2.44 0.41
C GLN A 171 -9.80 -0.96 0.77
N VAL A 172 -11.02 -0.59 1.14
CA VAL A 172 -11.38 0.77 1.57
C VAL A 172 -10.71 1.12 2.90
N ALA A 173 -10.74 0.19 3.86
CA ALA A 173 -10.08 0.33 5.14
C ALA A 173 -8.58 0.53 4.95
N LEU A 174 -7.92 -0.31 4.14
CA LEU A 174 -6.52 -0.10 3.78
C LEU A 174 -6.33 1.27 3.15
N GLY A 175 -7.03 1.57 2.06
CA GLY A 175 -6.85 2.81 1.31
C GLY A 175 -7.00 4.08 2.15
N PHE A 176 -8.17 4.30 2.75
CA PHE A 176 -8.44 5.50 3.54
C PHE A 176 -7.82 5.45 4.94
N GLY A 177 -7.95 4.32 5.64
CA GLY A 177 -7.40 4.13 6.98
C GLY A 177 -5.88 4.12 6.97
N GLY A 178 -5.25 3.39 6.06
CA GLY A 178 -3.80 3.39 5.86
C GLY A 178 -3.25 4.76 5.46
N TYR A 179 -4.00 5.56 4.69
CA TYR A 179 -3.55 6.90 4.29
C TYR A 179 -3.60 7.86 5.48
N GLN A 180 -4.65 7.77 6.28
CA GLN A 180 -4.70 8.48 7.56
C GLN A 180 -3.59 8.01 8.51
N ALA A 181 -3.30 6.70 8.55
CA ALA A 181 -2.24 6.14 9.38
C ALA A 181 -0.86 6.68 9.01
N LEU A 182 -0.52 6.77 7.72
CA LEU A 182 0.71 7.42 7.23
C LEU A 182 0.86 8.84 7.76
N LYS A 183 -0.24 9.62 7.77
CA LYS A 183 -0.24 10.98 8.30
C LYS A 183 -0.04 11.00 9.81
N ARG A 184 -0.66 10.07 10.55
CA ARG A 184 -0.52 9.95 12.02
C ARG A 184 0.92 9.64 12.42
N VAL A 185 1.61 8.78 11.68
CA VAL A 185 3.02 8.47 11.94
C VAL A 185 3.99 9.51 11.38
N GLY A 186 3.50 10.56 10.70
CA GLY A 186 4.34 11.65 10.19
C GLY A 186 5.12 11.33 8.92
N VAL A 187 4.76 10.27 8.19
CA VAL A 187 5.43 9.86 6.95
C VAL A 187 4.90 10.67 5.77
N LYS A 188 5.79 11.28 4.98
CA LYS A 188 5.44 12.03 3.76
C LYS A 188 5.92 11.27 2.52
N PRO A 189 5.08 10.47 1.84
CA PRO A 189 5.54 9.61 0.75
C PRO A 189 6.29 10.40 -0.35
N ALA A 190 7.50 9.96 -0.71
CA ALA A 190 8.18 10.42 -1.92
C ALA A 190 7.61 9.70 -3.15
N VAL A 191 7.37 8.41 -3.00
CA VAL A 191 6.74 7.53 -3.99
C VAL A 191 5.61 6.77 -3.30
N ILE A 192 4.49 6.60 -3.99
CA ILE A 192 3.40 5.71 -3.60
C ILE A 192 3.30 4.64 -4.67
N GLN A 193 3.72 3.42 -4.33
CA GLN A 193 3.59 2.24 -5.17
C GLN A 193 2.37 1.46 -4.73
N LEU A 194 1.47 1.21 -5.68
CA LEU A 194 0.26 0.42 -5.47
C LEU A 194 0.51 -1.00 -5.95
N ASN A 195 0.54 -1.98 -5.03
CA ASN A 195 0.61 -3.38 -5.41
C ASN A 195 -0.79 -3.88 -5.78
N GLU A 196 -1.04 -3.94 -7.08
CA GLU A 196 -2.28 -4.40 -7.70
C GLU A 196 -3.49 -3.47 -7.46
N THR A 197 -4.54 -3.66 -8.27
CA THR A 197 -5.79 -2.90 -8.26
C THR A 197 -6.48 -2.84 -6.89
N ALA A 198 -6.28 -3.83 -6.03
CA ALA A 198 -6.88 -3.87 -4.70
C ALA A 198 -6.37 -2.77 -3.74
N THR A 199 -5.29 -2.05 -4.10
CA THR A 199 -4.75 -0.93 -3.32
C THR A 199 -5.17 0.45 -3.87
N ILE A 200 -6.05 0.49 -4.87
CA ILE A 200 -6.45 1.72 -5.57
C ILE A 200 -7.05 2.79 -4.64
N PHE A 201 -7.71 2.40 -3.55
CA PHE A 201 -8.30 3.33 -2.60
C PHE A 201 -7.24 4.22 -1.91
N ALA A 202 -5.97 3.84 -1.89
CA ALA A 202 -4.89 4.71 -1.43
C ALA A 202 -4.71 5.94 -2.35
N ALA A 203 -4.82 5.74 -3.67
CA ALA A 203 -4.81 6.85 -4.62
C ALA A 203 -6.07 7.71 -4.52
N ILE A 204 -7.23 7.10 -4.29
CA ILE A 204 -8.49 7.83 -4.08
C ILE A 204 -8.42 8.65 -2.80
N ALA A 205 -7.93 8.09 -1.69
CA ALA A 205 -7.76 8.82 -0.43
C ALA A 205 -6.81 10.02 -0.58
N ARG A 206 -5.73 9.84 -1.35
CA ARG A 206 -4.85 10.95 -1.71
C ARG A 206 -5.59 12.00 -2.54
N LEU A 207 -6.30 11.61 -3.60
CA LEU A 207 -7.06 12.53 -4.45
C LEU A 207 -8.10 13.32 -3.65
N ASP A 208 -8.83 12.65 -2.77
CA ASP A 208 -9.81 13.25 -1.87
C ASP A 208 -9.17 14.36 -1.01
N GLU A 209 -8.00 14.09 -0.44
CA GLU A 209 -7.24 15.11 0.29
C GLU A 209 -6.78 16.27 -0.61
N LEU A 210 -6.33 16.00 -1.84
CA LEU A 210 -5.90 17.07 -2.77
C LEU A 210 -7.08 17.99 -3.10
N CYS A 211 -8.24 17.41 -3.41
CA CYS A 211 -9.48 18.13 -3.67
C CYS A 211 -9.95 18.92 -2.45
N ALA A 212 -9.93 18.32 -1.25
CA ALA A 212 -10.30 19.00 -0.01
C ALA A 212 -9.38 20.19 0.31
N ASN A 213 -8.11 20.13 -0.10
CA ASN A 213 -7.14 21.22 0.04
C ASN A 213 -7.21 22.26 -1.09
N GLY A 214 -8.19 22.17 -1.99
CA GLY A 214 -8.42 23.16 -3.05
C GLY A 214 -7.48 23.05 -4.24
N MET A 215 -6.77 21.93 -4.41
CA MET A 215 -6.10 21.61 -5.68
C MET A 215 -7.16 21.03 -6.63
N ASN A 216 -7.66 21.90 -7.51
CA ASN A 216 -8.51 21.54 -8.66
C ASN A 216 -7.65 21.16 -9.87
#